data_AF-A0AA94Y434-F1
#
_entry.id   AF-A0AA94Y434-F1
#
_cell.length_a   1.000
_cell.length_b   1.000
_cell.length_c   1.000
_cell.angle_alpha   90.00
_cell.angle_beta   90.00
_cell.angle_gamma   90.00
#
_symmetry.space_group_name_H-M   'P 1'
#
loop_
_entity.id
_entity.type
_entity.pdbx_description
1 polymer ?
#
loop_
_entity_poly.entity_id
_entity_poly.type
_entity_poly.pdbx_seq_one_letter_code
_entity_poly.pdbx_strand_id
1 'polypeptide(L)'
;MSSKITKGVLYTQDGQLTGKTVLNHAYEVKNDQESVSIMNFLDKNTDVEWSNTLMENKQGGNVNLISTSHEAKRISFGSYQINKYIRSGYQVLRSDHIHPGEGRVASGDTGDIGNAKNILQHSPKAIFRILNKGIYYNYTNEIYRK
;
A
#
# COMPACT_ATOMS: atom_id res chain seq x y z
N MET A 1 -8.28 -14.93 -8.06
CA MET A 1 -8.12 -13.52 -7.69
C MET A 1 -9.51 -12.93 -7.51
N SER A 2 -9.79 -12.22 -6.41
CA SER A 2 -11.05 -11.49 -6.19
C SER A 2 -10.78 -10.00 -6.25
N SER A 3 -11.58 -9.23 -6.99
CA SER A 3 -11.44 -7.78 -7.13
C SER A 3 -12.38 -7.04 -6.18
N LYS A 4 -11.88 -6.00 -5.53
CA LYS A 4 -12.63 -5.11 -4.65
C LYS A 4 -12.46 -3.67 -5.11
N ILE A 5 -13.56 -2.95 -5.24
CA ILE A 5 -13.55 -1.54 -5.63
C ILE A 5 -14.02 -0.70 -4.43
N THR A 6 -13.25 0.33 -4.10
CA THR A 6 -13.69 1.40 -3.20
C THR A 6 -13.78 2.69 -4.00
N LYS A 7 -14.92 3.38 -3.90
CA LYS A 7 -15.18 4.66 -4.55
C LYS A 7 -15.37 5.73 -3.49
N GLY A 8 -14.78 6.90 -3.70
CA GLY A 8 -14.96 8.07 -2.84
C GLY A 8 -14.97 9.36 -3.64
N VAL A 9 -15.35 10.45 -2.98
CA VAL A 9 -15.32 11.80 -3.54
C VAL A 9 -14.34 12.62 -2.69
N LEU A 10 -13.53 13.46 -3.35
CA LEU A 10 -12.62 14.36 -2.65
C LEU A 10 -13.33 15.66 -2.25
N TYR A 11 -12.96 16.15 -1.08
CA TYR A 11 -13.40 17.43 -0.56
C TYR A 11 -12.23 18.41 -0.53
N THR A 12 -12.53 19.69 -0.69
CA THR A 12 -11.59 20.77 -0.39
C THR A 12 -11.30 20.80 1.11
N GLN A 13 -10.26 21.53 1.52
CA GLN A 13 -9.87 21.59 2.92
C GLN A 13 -10.93 22.25 3.81
N ASP A 14 -11.74 23.15 3.24
CA ASP A 14 -12.90 23.80 3.86
C ASP A 14 -14.22 23.00 3.71
N GLY A 15 -14.14 21.76 3.22
CA GLY A 15 -15.26 20.80 3.24
C GLY A 15 -16.20 20.85 2.04
N GLN A 16 -15.86 21.59 0.98
CA GLN A 16 -16.66 21.63 -0.25
C GLN A 16 -16.37 20.44 -1.16
N LEU A 17 -17.36 19.98 -1.92
CA LEU A 17 -17.16 18.92 -2.91
C LEU A 17 -16.26 19.42 -4.04
N THR A 18 -15.18 18.68 -4.33
CA THR A 18 -14.30 18.99 -5.47
C THR A 18 -14.86 18.48 -6.80
N GLY A 19 -15.86 17.59 -6.77
CA GLY A 19 -16.33 16.84 -7.94
C GLY A 19 -15.37 15.72 -8.39
N LYS A 20 -14.14 15.64 -7.88
CA LYS A 20 -13.19 14.58 -8.23
C LYS A 20 -13.58 13.29 -7.50
N THR A 21 -13.99 12.29 -8.29
CA THR A 21 -14.18 10.92 -7.82
C THR A 21 -12.84 10.19 -7.83
N VAL A 22 -12.58 9.42 -6.78
CA VAL A 22 -11.42 8.53 -6.69
C VAL A 22 -11.90 7.09 -6.66
N LEU A 23 -11.23 6.24 -7.43
CA LEU A 23 -11.42 4.79 -7.43
C LEU A 23 -10.16 4.13 -6.92
N ASN A 24 -10.31 3.18 -6.01
CA ASN A 24 -9.24 2.30 -5.58
C ASN A 24 -9.62 0.85 -5.87
N HIS A 25 -8.77 0.17 -6.63
CA HIS A 25 -8.92 -1.25 -6.95
C HIS A 25 -7.96 -2.05 -6.08
N ALA A 26 -8.46 -3.15 -5.52
CA ALA A 26 -7.65 -4.08 -4.76
C ALA A 26 -7.92 -5.53 -5.16
N TYR A 27 -6.88 -6.35 -5.09
CA TYR A 27 -6.87 -7.74 -5.54
C TYR A 27 -6.22 -8.62 -4.46
N GLU A 28 -6.93 -9.67 -4.05
CA GLU A 28 -6.38 -10.67 -3.14
C GLU A 28 -5.53 -11.69 -3.90
N VAL A 29 -4.31 -11.91 -3.42
CA VAL A 29 -3.37 -12.93 -3.89
C VAL A 29 -2.93 -13.77 -2.67
N LYS A 30 -3.13 -15.08 -2.72
CA LYS A 30 -2.84 -15.96 -1.58
C LYS A 30 -1.34 -16.31 -1.48
N ASN A 31 -0.67 -16.46 -2.61
CA ASN A 31 0.73 -16.84 -2.64
C ASN A 31 1.64 -15.59 -2.61
N ASP A 32 2.59 -15.56 -1.68
CA ASP A 32 3.47 -14.41 -1.51
C ASP A 32 4.43 -14.22 -2.68
N GLN A 33 5.03 -15.31 -3.17
CA GLN A 33 5.96 -15.26 -4.29
C GLN A 33 5.27 -14.78 -5.58
N GLU A 34 4.04 -15.23 -5.82
CA GLU A 34 3.21 -14.77 -6.93
C GLU A 34 2.92 -13.27 -6.82
N SER A 35 2.57 -12.79 -5.62
CA SER A 35 2.32 -11.36 -5.41
C SER A 35 3.55 -10.49 -5.70
N VAL A 36 4.74 -10.97 -5.32
CA VAL A 36 6.02 -10.29 -5.60
C VAL A 36 6.33 -10.30 -7.09
N SER A 37 6.04 -11.40 -7.80
CA SER A 37 6.19 -11.47 -9.26
C SER A 37 5.24 -10.50 -9.98
N ILE A 38 3.98 -10.40 -9.53
CA ILE A 38 3.01 -9.43 -10.06
C ILE A 38 3.49 -8.00 -9.84
N MET A 39 3.97 -7.67 -8.64
CA MET A 39 4.51 -6.32 -8.35
C MET A 39 5.69 -5.97 -9.27
N ASN A 40 6.61 -6.91 -9.52
CA ASN A 40 7.71 -6.71 -10.47
C ASN A 40 7.22 -6.51 -11.91
N PHE A 41 6.16 -7.21 -12.31
CA PHE A 41 5.55 -6.99 -13.62
C PHE A 41 4.95 -5.59 -13.70
N LEU A 42 4.20 -5.15 -12.70
CA LEU A 42 3.55 -3.84 -12.67
C LEU A 42 4.57 -2.68 -12.65
N ASP A 43 5.65 -2.80 -11.89
CA ASP A 43 6.75 -1.81 -11.82
C ASP A 43 7.42 -1.59 -13.18
N LYS A 44 7.53 -2.64 -14.01
CA LYS A 44 8.17 -2.55 -15.32
C LYS A 44 7.24 -2.11 -16.45
N ASN A 45 5.93 -2.24 -16.26
CA ASN A 45 4.95 -2.11 -17.35
C ASN A 45 3.90 -1.01 -17.10
N THR A 46 4.00 -0.28 -15.98
CA THR A 46 3.06 0.80 -15.67
C THR A 46 3.78 1.99 -15.04
N ASP A 47 3.31 3.20 -15.34
CA ASP A 47 3.72 4.43 -14.66
C ASP A 47 2.79 4.78 -13.48
N VAL A 48 2.27 3.74 -12.81
CA VAL A 48 1.25 3.83 -11.77
C VAL A 48 1.82 3.31 -10.47
N GLU A 49 1.48 3.96 -9.36
CA GLU A 49 1.84 3.48 -8.04
C GLU A 49 0.89 2.34 -7.62
N TRP A 50 1.48 1.22 -7.26
CA TRP A 50 0.78 0.04 -6.72
C TRP A 50 1.33 -0.29 -5.35
N SER A 51 0.49 -0.79 -4.44
CA SER A 51 0.92 -1.40 -3.19
C SER A 51 0.77 -2.91 -3.23
N ASN A 52 1.53 -3.60 -2.39
CA ASN A 52 1.27 -4.95 -1.94
C ASN A 52 1.40 -5.02 -0.42
N THR A 53 0.28 -5.25 0.27
CA THR A 53 0.26 -5.41 1.73
C THR A 53 0.05 -6.88 2.08
N LEU A 54 1.08 -7.52 2.63
CA LEU A 54 1.00 -8.86 3.21
C LEU A 54 0.45 -8.76 4.62
N MET A 55 -0.64 -9.48 4.89
CA MET A 55 -1.30 -9.53 6.18
C MET A 55 -1.54 -10.96 6.63
N GLU A 56 -1.60 -11.17 7.93
CA GLU A 56 -1.86 -12.47 8.55
C GLU A 56 -2.92 -12.33 9.66
N ASN A 57 -3.81 -13.33 9.75
CA ASN A 57 -4.77 -13.45 10.85
C ASN A 57 -4.22 -14.33 11.99
N LYS A 58 -4.92 -14.31 13.13
CA LYS A 58 -4.52 -15.09 14.32
C LYS A 58 -4.47 -16.61 14.11
N GLN A 59 -5.09 -17.12 13.05
CA GLN A 59 -5.13 -18.54 12.70
C GLN A 59 -4.01 -18.95 11.72
N GLY A 60 -3.09 -18.04 11.38
CA GLY A 60 -1.99 -18.29 10.43
C GLY A 60 -2.39 -18.18 8.95
N GLY A 61 -3.62 -17.73 8.67
CA GLY A 61 -4.07 -17.45 7.31
C GLY A 61 -3.52 -16.12 6.82
N ASN A 62 -2.82 -16.12 5.68
CA ASN A 62 -2.22 -14.93 5.10
C ASN A 62 -2.91 -14.51 3.79
N VAL A 63 -2.76 -13.23 3.45
CA VAL A 63 -3.23 -12.66 2.18
C VAL A 63 -2.33 -11.49 1.79
N ASN A 64 -1.97 -11.44 0.51
CA ASN A 64 -1.41 -10.25 -0.12
C ASN A 64 -2.55 -9.45 -0.74
N LEU A 65 -2.62 -8.16 -0.41
CA LEU A 65 -3.56 -7.23 -1.01
C LEU A 65 -2.82 -6.28 -1.94
N ILE A 66 -2.92 -6.53 -3.24
CA ILE A 66 -2.36 -5.65 -4.26
C ILE A 66 -3.38 -4.56 -4.56
N SER A 67 -3.01 -3.27 -4.48
CA SER A 67 -3.96 -2.18 -4.71
C SER A 67 -3.39 -0.98 -5.44
N THR A 68 -4.25 -0.21 -6.11
CA THR A 68 -3.90 1.05 -6.76
C THR A 68 -5.10 1.99 -6.86
N SER A 69 -4.83 3.30 -6.90
CA SER A 69 -5.81 4.32 -7.34
C SER A 69 -5.61 4.78 -8.78
N HIS A 70 -4.74 4.11 -9.54
CA HIS A 70 -4.34 4.49 -10.92
C HIS A 70 -3.62 5.85 -11.00
N GLU A 71 -3.08 6.33 -9.88
CA GLU A 71 -2.31 7.57 -9.81
C GLU A 71 -0.81 7.24 -9.67
N ALA A 72 0.06 8.11 -10.21
CA ALA A 72 1.50 7.86 -10.25
C ALA A 72 2.27 8.19 -8.96
N LYS A 73 1.66 8.97 -8.05
CA LYS A 73 2.36 9.54 -6.87
C LYS A 73 1.66 9.29 -5.54
N ARG A 74 0.57 8.52 -5.56
CA ARG A 74 -0.17 8.14 -4.35
C ARG A 74 -1.11 6.99 -4.61
N ILE A 75 -1.42 6.26 -3.56
CA ILE A 75 -2.52 5.28 -3.52
C ILE A 75 -3.67 5.86 -2.70
N SER A 76 -4.49 6.67 -3.36
CA SER A 76 -5.67 7.25 -2.74
C SER A 76 -6.63 6.13 -2.31
N PHE A 77 -7.23 6.29 -1.12
CA PHE A 77 -8.19 5.34 -0.53
C PHE A 77 -7.64 3.91 -0.25
N GLY A 78 -6.32 3.66 -0.33
CA GLY A 78 -5.74 2.35 -0.05
C GLY A 78 -6.01 1.85 1.39
N SER A 79 -5.97 2.76 2.37
CA SER A 79 -6.25 2.44 3.77
C SER A 79 -7.65 1.88 4.00
N TYR A 80 -8.66 2.31 3.22
CA TYR A 80 -10.02 1.76 3.31
C TYR A 80 -10.09 0.28 2.93
N GLN A 81 -9.24 -0.17 2.01
CA GLN A 81 -9.17 -1.58 1.63
C GLN A 81 -8.50 -2.40 2.74
N ILE A 82 -7.37 -1.92 3.26
CA ILE A 82 -6.59 -2.58 4.31
C ILE A 82 -7.39 -2.66 5.62
N ASN A 83 -8.09 -1.57 5.99
CA ASN A 83 -8.85 -1.47 7.25
C ASN A 83 -9.92 -2.57 7.42
N LYS A 84 -10.46 -3.13 6.33
CA LYS A 84 -11.42 -4.24 6.38
C LYS A 84 -10.79 -5.50 7.01
N TYR A 85 -9.51 -5.76 6.72
CA TYR A 85 -8.75 -6.87 7.28
C TYR A 85 -8.29 -6.57 8.71
N ILE A 86 -7.76 -5.37 8.95
CA ILE A 86 -7.30 -4.97 10.29
C ILE A 86 -8.44 -5.05 11.31
N ARG A 87 -9.65 -4.56 10.95
CA ARG A 87 -10.85 -4.69 11.80
C ARG A 87 -11.29 -6.13 12.02
N SER A 88 -10.92 -7.03 11.11
CA SER A 88 -11.17 -8.47 11.23
C SER A 88 -10.05 -9.22 11.98
N GLY A 89 -9.11 -8.49 12.59
CA GLY A 89 -8.05 -9.07 13.44
C GLY A 89 -6.77 -9.46 12.70
N TYR A 90 -6.59 -9.03 11.45
CA TYR A 90 -5.31 -9.19 10.74
C TYR A 90 -4.26 -8.20 11.22
N GLN A 91 -2.99 -8.58 11.12
CA GLN A 91 -1.83 -7.71 11.29
C GLN A 91 -1.05 -7.59 9.99
N VAL A 92 -0.41 -6.44 9.77
CA VAL A 92 0.47 -6.21 8.62
C VAL A 92 1.84 -6.83 8.90
N LEU A 93 2.30 -7.70 8.01
CA LEU A 93 3.66 -8.25 8.04
C LEU A 93 4.60 -7.46 7.13
N ARG A 94 4.08 -7.03 5.98
CA ARG A 94 4.86 -6.28 4.98
C ARG A 94 3.98 -5.31 4.22
N SER A 95 4.49 -4.10 3.98
CA SER A 95 3.85 -3.08 3.15
C SER A 95 4.84 -2.61 2.09
N ASP A 96 4.65 -3.12 0.88
CA ASP A 96 5.41 -2.73 -0.29
C ASP A 96 4.62 -1.73 -1.13
N HIS A 97 5.31 -0.83 -1.83
CA HIS A 97 4.70 -0.01 -2.87
C HIS A 97 5.71 0.36 -3.95
N ILE A 98 5.21 0.68 -5.14
CA ILE A 98 6.02 1.09 -6.29
C ILE A 98 6.19 2.59 -6.28
N HIS A 99 7.38 3.10 -6.52
CA HIS A 99 7.57 4.51 -6.91
C HIS A 99 7.80 4.58 -8.43
N PRO A 100 6.81 4.95 -9.24
CA PRO A 100 6.99 5.12 -10.67
C PRO A 100 7.93 6.30 -10.93
N GLY A 101 9.04 6.06 -11.63
CA GLY A 101 10.01 7.09 -12.00
C GLY A 101 10.86 7.66 -10.84
N GLU A 102 10.22 8.34 -9.87
CA GLU A 102 10.80 9.26 -8.86
C GLU A 102 11.80 8.62 -7.86
N GLY A 103 11.99 7.31 -7.93
CA GLY A 103 13.12 6.62 -7.32
C GLY A 103 12.83 5.98 -5.97
N ARG A 104 13.88 5.46 -5.34
CA ARG A 104 13.85 4.48 -4.23
C ARG A 104 13.65 5.05 -2.83
N VAL A 105 13.36 6.34 -2.69
CA VAL A 105 13.39 7.06 -1.41
C VAL A 105 11.98 7.22 -0.87
N ALA A 106 11.78 6.88 0.40
CA ALA A 106 10.52 7.08 1.10
C ALA A 106 10.25 8.58 1.32
N SER A 107 9.03 9.01 1.00
CA SER A 107 8.53 10.34 1.32
C SER A 107 8.33 10.49 2.83
N GLY A 108 8.44 11.74 3.33
CA GLY A 108 8.52 12.05 4.75
C GLY A 108 7.24 11.81 5.57
N ASP A 109 7.12 12.51 6.70
CA ASP A 109 6.06 12.27 7.69
C ASP A 109 4.62 12.46 7.19
N THR A 110 4.40 13.14 6.07
CA THR A 110 3.09 13.29 5.44
C THR A 110 2.80 12.25 4.34
N GLY A 111 3.75 11.35 4.07
CA GLY A 111 3.66 10.28 3.08
C GLY A 111 4.06 8.94 3.67
N ASP A 112 5.08 8.30 3.09
CA ASP A 112 5.46 6.91 3.35
C ASP A 112 5.87 6.68 4.80
N ILE A 113 6.74 7.54 5.35
CA ILE A 113 7.18 7.44 6.75
C ILE A 113 6.01 7.62 7.71
N GLY A 114 5.11 8.60 7.45
CA GLY A 114 3.92 8.81 8.27
C GLY A 114 2.97 7.61 8.25
N ASN A 115 2.70 7.06 7.07
CA ASN A 115 1.89 5.87 6.93
C ASN A 115 2.51 4.65 7.63
N ALA A 116 3.82 4.47 7.50
CA ALA A 116 4.53 3.38 8.15
C ALA A 116 4.51 3.49 9.69
N LYS A 117 4.69 4.69 10.24
CA LYS A 117 4.51 4.97 11.69
C LYS A 117 3.11 4.56 12.17
N ASN A 118 2.06 4.88 11.41
CA ASN A 118 0.69 4.51 11.75
C ASN A 118 0.47 2.98 11.75
N ILE A 119 1.05 2.27 10.77
CA ILE A 119 0.99 0.80 10.73
C ILE A 119 1.71 0.19 11.94
N LEU A 120 2.90 0.70 12.28
CA LEU A 120 3.71 0.18 13.39
C LEU A 120 3.03 0.28 14.75
N GLN A 121 2.09 1.21 14.95
CA GLN A 121 1.30 1.29 16.19
C GLN A 121 0.49 0.02 16.47
N HIS A 122 0.08 -0.71 15.42
CA HIS A 122 -0.79 -1.88 15.52
C HIS A 122 -0.11 -3.16 15.01
N SER A 123 0.96 -3.03 14.24
CA SER A 123 1.73 -4.11 13.64
C SER A 123 3.23 -3.83 13.81
N PRO A 124 3.77 -3.96 15.04
CA PRO A 124 5.11 -3.46 15.40
C PRO A 124 6.27 -4.20 14.71
N LYS A 125 5.99 -5.31 14.03
CA LYS A 125 6.98 -6.11 13.30
C LYS A 125 6.88 -5.93 11.77
N ALA A 126 6.04 -5.01 11.30
CA ALA A 126 5.84 -4.77 9.87
C ALA A 126 7.13 -4.29 9.21
N ILE A 127 7.38 -4.80 8.01
CA ILE A 127 8.50 -4.38 7.15
C ILE A 127 7.97 -3.50 6.02
N PHE A 128 8.72 -2.46 5.67
CA PHE A 128 8.33 -1.50 4.65
C PHE A 128 9.37 -1.42 3.54
N ARG A 129 8.91 -1.52 2.29
CA ARG A 129 9.79 -1.48 1.12
C ARG A 129 9.21 -0.66 -0.02
N ILE A 130 10.10 -0.05 -0.80
CA ILE A 130 9.80 0.58 -2.08
C ILE A 130 10.32 -0.32 -3.19
N LEU A 131 9.47 -0.67 -4.16
CA LEU A 131 9.88 -1.30 -5.40
C LEU A 131 10.15 -0.21 -6.44
N ASN A 132 11.34 -0.23 -7.03
CA ASN A 132 11.67 0.62 -8.17
C ASN A 132 12.63 -0.14 -9.10
N LYS A 133 12.28 -0.24 -10.38
CA LYS A 133 13.11 -0.89 -11.42
C LYS A 133 13.51 -2.32 -11.05
N GLY A 134 12.58 -3.07 -10.47
CA GLY A 134 12.74 -4.46 -10.07
C GLY A 134 13.53 -4.68 -8.79
N ILE A 135 13.88 -3.62 -8.05
CA ILE A 135 14.64 -3.71 -6.80
C ILE A 135 13.79 -3.22 -5.64
N TYR A 136 13.73 -4.02 -4.57
CA TYR A 136 13.08 -3.64 -3.31
C TYR A 136 14.09 -2.96 -2.38
N TYR A 137 13.76 -1.75 -1.94
CA TYR A 137 14.53 -0.94 -1.01
C TYR A 137 13.82 -0.90 0.33
N ASN A 138 14.45 -1.46 1.36
CA ASN A 138 13.89 -1.50 2.71
C ASN A 138 14.17 -0.18 3.44
N TYR A 139 13.11 0.49 3.91
CA TYR A 139 13.20 1.75 4.65
C TYR A 139 12.69 1.62 6.10
N THR A 140 12.48 0.39 6.59
CA THR A 140 11.93 0.13 7.94
C THR A 140 12.75 0.81 9.04
N ASN A 141 14.08 0.79 8.93
CA ASN A 141 14.97 1.40 9.91
C ASN A 141 14.98 2.94 9.85
N GLU A 142 14.57 3.53 8.73
CA GLU A 142 14.51 4.99 8.57
C GLU A 142 13.35 5.58 9.37
N ILE A 143 12.29 4.80 9.60
CA ILE A 143 11.09 5.21 10.33
C ILE A 143 11.40 5.61 11.79
N TYR A 144 12.42 4.97 12.39
CA TYR A 144 12.81 5.20 13.78
C TYR A 144 13.83 6.33 13.95
N ARG A 145 14.33 6.92 12.86
CA ARG A 145 15.24 8.06 12.92
C ARG A 145 14.42 9.32 13.21
N LYS A 146 14.82 10.05 14.27
CA LYS A 146 14.21 11.30 14.70
C LYS A 146 14.72 12.47 13.89
#